data_AF-A0A357MC86-F1
#
_entry.id   AF-A0A357MC86-F1
#
_cell.length_a   1.000
_cell.length_b   1.000
_cell.length_c   1.000
_cell.angle_alpha   90.00
_cell.angle_beta   90.00
_cell.angle_gamma   90.00
#
_symmetry.space_group_name_H-M   'P 1'
#
loop_
_entity.id
_entity.type
_entity.pdbx_description
1 polymer ?
#
loop_
_entity_poly.entity_id
_entity_poly.type
_entity_poly.pdbx_seq_one_letter_code
_entity_poly.pdbx_strand_id
1 'polypeptide(L)' 'MLNRLNRIEGQVCGIKGMIEKDIYCDDMLNQISSVQASLNDVGKLVLEYHMQSCVIERIQVGDTEVLTEFMKTINKLMK' A
#
# COMPACT_ATOMS: atom_id res chain seq x y z
N MET A 1 4.68 -3.35 -10.64
CA MET A 1 3.61 -3.27 -9.63
C MET A 1 2.91 -4.61 -9.43
N LEU A 2 2.38 -5.23 -10.50
CA LEU A 2 1.65 -6.51 -10.44
C LEU A 2 2.41 -7.63 -9.69
N ASN A 3 3.70 -7.83 -9.97
CA ASN A 3 4.50 -8.84 -9.27
C ASN A 3 4.54 -8.66 -7.73
N ARG A 4 4.48 -7.41 -7.24
CA ARG A 4 4.45 -7.13 -5.80
C ARG A 4 3.08 -7.48 -5.21
N LEU A 5 2.00 -7.17 -5.93
CA LEU A 5 0.64 -7.54 -5.53
C LEU A 5 0.45 -9.07 -5.53
N ASN A 6 0.94 -9.79 -6.54
CA ASN A 6 0.88 -11.25 -6.58
C ASN A 6 1.63 -11.89 -5.40
N ARG A 7 2.76 -11.29 -4.98
CA ARG A 7 3.49 -11.74 -3.78
C ARG A 7 2.66 -11.51 -2.51
N ILE A 8 2.03 -10.34 -2.37
CA ILE A 8 1.16 -10.01 -1.23
C ILE A 8 -0.02 -10.97 -1.16
N GLU A 9 -0.66 -11.26 -2.30
CA GLU A 9 -1.73 -12.25 -2.40
C GLU A 9 -1.27 -13.62 -1.88
N GLY A 10 -0.08 -14.08 -2.31
CA GLY A 10 0.51 -15.32 -1.81
C GLY A 10 0.76 -15.31 -0.29
N GLN A 11 1.19 -14.18 0.28
CA GLN A 11 1.35 -14.03 1.72
C GLN A 11 0.01 -14.13 2.47
N VAL A 12 -1.03 -13.47 1.96
CA VAL A 12 -2.39 -13.53 2.54
C VAL A 12 -2.95 -14.95 2.49
N CYS A 13 -2.77 -15.66 1.37
CA CYS A 13 -3.10 -17.08 1.25
C CYS A 13 -2.32 -17.94 2.26
N GLY A 14 -1.04 -17.63 2.48
CA GLY A 14 -0.21 -18.26 3.50
C GLY A 14 -0.78 -18.09 4.91
N ILE A 15 -1.15 -16.87 5.30
CA ILE A 15 -1.78 -16.57 6.60
C ILE A 15 -3.08 -17.34 6.78
N LYS A 16 -3.93 -17.40 5.73
CA LYS A 16 -5.16 -18.22 5.77
C LYS A 16 -4.85 -19.68 6.11
N GLY A 17 -3.85 -20.26 5.44
CA GLY A 17 -3.42 -21.64 5.72
C GLY A 17 -2.82 -21.82 7.12
N MET A 18 -2.23 -20.79 7.72
CA MET A 18 -1.75 -20.82 9.11
C MET A 18 -2.91 -20.86 10.11
N ILE A 19 -3.98 -20.10 9.85
CA ILE A 19 -5.21 -20.12 10.67
C ILE A 19 -5.86 -21.50 10.63
N GLU A 20 -5.98 -22.10 9.44
CA GLU A 20 -6.57 -23.44 9.27
C GLU A 20 -5.76 -24.53 10.00
N LYS A 21 -4.45 -24.32 10.20
CA LYS A 21 -3.54 -25.25 10.86
C LYS A 21 -3.29 -24.94 12.33
N ASP A 22 -3.99 -23.96 12.89
CA ASP A 22 -3.85 -23.50 14.28
C ASP A 22 -2.39 -23.19 14.66
N ILE A 23 -1.68 -22.52 13.75
CA ILE A 23 -0.29 -22.10 13.96
C ILE A 23 -0.21 -21.03 15.06
N TYR A 24 0.92 -20.97 15.75
CA TYR A 24 1.16 -20.05 16.86
C TYR A 24 0.89 -18.58 16.48
N CYS A 25 0.21 -17.87 17.39
CA CYS A 25 -0.26 -16.50 17.15
C CYS A 25 0.86 -15.53 16.78
N ASP A 26 2.04 -15.64 17.42
CA ASP A 26 3.17 -14.74 17.13
C ASP A 26 3.69 -14.91 15.69
N ASP A 27 3.70 -16.13 15.15
CA ASP A 27 4.08 -16.37 13.76
C ASP A 27 3.06 -15.75 12.79
N MET A 28 1.76 -15.87 13.10
CA MET A 28 0.71 -15.23 12.31
C MET A 28 0.83 -13.71 12.35
N LEU A 29 1.07 -13.12 13.53
CA LEU A 29 1.28 -11.68 13.68
C LEU A 29 2.50 -11.21 12.88
N ASN A 30 3.61 -11.95 12.91
CA ASN A 30 4.79 -11.65 12.10
C ASN A 30 4.48 -11.66 10.58
N GLN A 31 3.70 -12.64 10.10
CA GLN A 31 3.28 -12.66 8.69
C GLN A 31 2.36 -11.50 8.34
N ILE A 32 1.41 -11.16 9.22
CA ILE A 32 0.53 -9.99 9.03
C ILE A 32 1.35 -8.71 8.94
N SER A 33 2.32 -8.50 9.84
CA SER A 33 3.21 -7.34 9.78
C SER A 33 4.04 -7.30 8.49
N SER A 34 4.50 -8.46 7.99
CA SER A 34 5.19 -8.55 6.70
C SER A 34 4.30 -8.15 5.51
N VAL A 35 3.02 -8.53 5.53
CA VAL A 35 2.02 -8.12 4.53
C VAL A 35 1.78 -6.62 4.59
N GLN A 36 1.59 -6.05 5.78
CA GLN A 36 1.40 -4.62 5.97
C GLN A 36 2.58 -3.80 5.43
N ALA A 37 3.82 -4.22 5.74
CA ALA A 37 5.02 -3.57 5.21
C ALA A 37 5.07 -3.61 3.68
N SER A 38 4.72 -4.76 3.09
CA SER A 38 4.69 -4.94 1.62
C SER A 38 3.62 -4.05 0.96
N LEU A 39 2.45 -3.92 1.58
CA LEU A 39 1.38 -3.01 1.13
C LEU A 39 1.81 -1.54 1.23
N ASN A 40 2.48 -1.15 2.32
CA ASN A 40 3.01 0.20 2.49
C ASN A 40 4.01 0.56 1.39
N ASP A 41 4.88 -0.38 1.01
CA ASP A 41 5.84 -0.15 -0.07
C ASP A 41 5.18 -0.03 -1.44
N VAL A 42 4.12 -0.80 -1.70
CA VAL A 42 3.28 -0.62 -2.90
C VAL A 42 2.60 0.75 -2.87
N GLY A 43 2.05 1.16 -1.73
CA GLY A 43 1.40 2.46 -1.55
C GLY A 43 2.34 3.63 -1.85
N LYS A 44 3.58 3.58 -1.37
CA LYS A 44 4.61 4.59 -1.67
C LYS A 44 4.90 4.70 -3.18
N LEU A 45 5.03 3.56 -3.86
CA LEU A 45 5.30 3.53 -5.30
C LEU A 45 4.12 4.12 -6.11
N VAL A 46 2.88 3.80 -5.72
CA VAL A 46 1.68 4.39 -6.35
C VAL A 46 1.62 5.89 -6.09
N LEU A 47 1.94 6.33 -4.88
CA LEU A 47 1.97 7.75 -4.51
C LEU A 47 3.02 8.52 -5.32
N GLU A 48 4.22 7.97 -5.48
CA GLU A 48 5.28 8.54 -6.30
C GLU A 48 4.80 8.74 -7.75
N TYR A 49 4.20 7.71 -8.35
CA TYR A 49 3.64 7.81 -9.70
C TYR A 49 2.53 8.86 -9.80
N HIS A 50 1.62 8.91 -8.81
CA HIS A 50 0.53 9.90 -8.77
C HIS A 50 1.08 11.33 -8.71
N MET A 51 2.13 11.55 -7.92
CA MET A 51 2.79 12.84 -7.79
C MET A 51 3.48 13.26 -9.10
N GLN A 52 4.14 12.32 -9.79
CA GLN A 52 4.86 12.59 -11.05
C GLN A 52 3.94 12.77 -12.28
N SER A 53 2.69 12.28 -12.21
CA SER A 53 1.73 12.35 -13.32
C SER A 53 0.60 13.32 -13.00
N CYS A 54 -0.46 12.84 -12.34
CA CYS A 54 -1.70 13.56 -12.13
C CYS A 54 -1.51 14.90 -11.40
N VAL A 55 -0.63 14.93 -10.38
CA VAL A 55 -0.41 16.16 -9.59
C VAL A 55 0.34 17.21 -10.43
N ILE A 56 1.42 16.83 -11.10
CA ILE A 56 2.19 17.74 -11.95
C ILE A 56 1.33 18.29 -13.10
N GLU A 57 0.57 17.41 -13.79
CA GLU A 57 -0.31 17.80 -14.90
C GLU A 57 -1.35 18.85 -14.46
N ARG A 58 -1.99 18.66 -13.30
CA ARG A 58 -2.99 19.61 -12.78
C ARG A 58 -2.38 20.93 -12.34
N ILE A 59 -1.21 20.90 -11.70
CA ILE A 59 -0.48 22.12 -11.35
C ILE A 59 -0.12 22.94 -12.60
N GLN A 60 0.29 22.28 -13.68
CA GLN A 60 0.67 22.96 -14.94
C GLN A 60 -0.50 23.72 -15.59
N VAL A 61 -1.74 23.27 -15.39
CA VAL A 61 -2.95 23.97 -15.88
C VAL A 61 -3.53 24.96 -14.86
N GLY A 62 -2.81 25.22 -13.77
CA GLY A 62 -3.19 26.19 -12.74
C GLY A 62 -4.19 25.65 -11.71
N ASP A 63 -4.48 24.34 -11.71
CA ASP A 63 -5.36 23.71 -10.74
C ASP A 63 -4.57 23.34 -9.47
N THR A 64 -4.60 24.23 -8.49
CA THR A 64 -3.94 24.04 -7.20
C THR A 64 -4.77 23.22 -6.20
N GLU A 65 -6.05 22.92 -6.49
CA GLU A 65 -6.90 22.12 -5.58
C GLU A 65 -6.37 20.69 -5.41
N VAL A 66 -5.66 20.19 -6.43
CA VAL A 66 -4.99 18.88 -6.41
C VAL A 66 -4.05 18.71 -5.20
N LEU A 67 -3.42 19.79 -4.71
CA LEU A 67 -2.55 19.72 -3.53
C LEU A 67 -3.35 19.38 -2.27
N THR A 68 -4.59 19.87 -2.15
CA THR A 68 -5.47 19.55 -1.01
C THR A 68 -5.90 18.09 -1.06
N GLU A 69 -6.24 17.56 -2.25
CA GLU A 69 -6.57 16.15 -2.45
C GLU A 69 -5.39 15.22 -2.17
N PHE A 70 -4.20 15.61 -2.63
CA PHE A 70 -2.96 14.92 -2.37
C PHE A 70 -2.66 14.81 -0.88
N MET A 71 -2.75 15.93 -0.14
CA MET A 71 -2.56 15.94 1.31
C MET A 71 -3.56 15.05 2.06
N LYS A 72 -4.82 15.01 1.62
CA LYS A 72 -5.82 14.07 2.18
C LYS A 72 -5.42 12.62 1.97
N THR A 73 -4.82 12.29 0.83
CA THR A 73 -4.39 10.92 0.49
C THR A 73 -3.16 10.50 1.28
N ILE A 74 -2.14 11.36 1.38
CA ILE A 74 -0.94 11.11 2.20
C ILE A 74 -1.30 10.88 3.66
N ASN A 75 -2.17 11.72 4.24
CA ASN A 75 -2.58 11.57 5.63
C ASN A 75 -3.28 10.24 5.94
N LYS A 76 -3.87 9.57 4.94
CA LYS A 76 -4.44 8.22 5.10
C LYS A 76 -3.38 7.13 5.06
N LEU A 77 -2.32 7.31 4.28
CA LEU A 77 -1.22 6.34 4.12
C LEU A 77 -0.19 6.41 5.26
N MET A 78 -0.14 7.52 6.01
CA MET A 78 0.75 7.70 7.16
C MET A 78 0.16 7.26 8.51
N LYS A 79 -1.10 6.78 8.51
CA LYS A 79 -1.71 6.15 9.68
C LYS A 79 -1.35 4.68 9.77
#